data_AF-A0A0J6WJW9-F1
#
_entry.id   AF-A0A0J6WJW9-F1
#
_cell.length_a   1.000
_cell.length_b   1.000
_cell.length_c   1.000
_cell.angle_alpha   90.00
_cell.angle_beta   90.00
_cell.angle_gamma   90.00
#
_symmetry.space_group_name_H-M   'P 1'
#
loop_
_entity.id
_entity.type
_entity.pdbx_description
1 polymer ?
#
loop_
_entity_poly.entity_id
_entity_poly.type
_entity_poly.pdbx_seq_one_letter_code
_entity_poly.pdbx_strand_id
1 'polypeptide(L)'
;MTTTANTPPANPESAALDLLVRIAEALPGGAPAMRAALQQFAGALELDSALASLTTVADARLAAAAIAEAACTADDPVGALRIRAAAMRAGCRLSEFNSDNPHGLAQALDGAATVLDVM
;
A
#
# COMPACT_ATOMS: atom_id res chain seq x y z
N MET A 1 -22.04 -13.96 -22.09
CA MET A 1 -20.62 -13.93 -21.66
C MET A 1 -20.50 -12.95 -20.51
N THR A 2 -20.28 -13.45 -19.30
CA THR A 2 -20.08 -12.63 -18.09
C THR A 2 -18.70 -12.96 -17.55
N THR A 3 -17.73 -12.11 -17.85
CA THR A 3 -16.38 -12.17 -17.29
C THR A 3 -16.27 -11.13 -16.20
N THR A 4 -16.30 -11.53 -14.93
CA THR A 4 -15.43 -10.93 -13.91
C THR A 4 -15.20 -11.96 -12.80
N ALA A 5 -13.94 -12.31 -12.59
CA ALA A 5 -13.50 -13.37 -11.69
C ALA A 5 -13.92 -13.07 -10.24
N ASN A 6 -14.76 -13.94 -9.68
CA ASN A 6 -15.01 -14.06 -8.24
C ASN A 6 -13.86 -14.84 -7.58
N THR A 7 -12.62 -14.43 -7.82
CA THR A 7 -11.49 -14.94 -7.04
C THR A 7 -11.28 -13.95 -5.90
N PRO A 8 -11.58 -14.30 -4.63
CA PRO A 8 -11.09 -13.50 -3.50
C PRO A 8 -9.58 -13.37 -3.67
N PRO A 9 -8.94 -12.22 -3.36
CA PRO A 9 -7.51 -12.10 -3.59
C PRO A 9 -6.82 -13.23 -2.83
N ALA A 10 -6.19 -14.13 -3.59
CA ALA A 10 -5.64 -15.37 -3.05
C ALA A 10 -4.39 -15.11 -2.17
N ASN A 11 -3.89 -13.87 -2.19
CA ASN A 11 -2.84 -13.36 -1.32
C ASN A 11 -3.19 -11.93 -0.82
N PRO A 12 -2.77 -11.55 0.39
CA PRO A 12 -2.88 -10.19 0.89
C PRO A 12 -2.13 -9.16 0.06
N GLU A 13 -1.01 -9.56 -0.55
CA GLU A 13 -0.20 -8.71 -1.43
C GLU A 13 -0.98 -8.21 -2.65
N SER A 14 -1.57 -9.09 -3.47
CA SER A 14 -2.35 -8.65 -4.62
C SER A 14 -3.62 -7.92 -4.18
N ALA A 15 -4.17 -8.21 -3.00
CA ALA A 15 -5.26 -7.42 -2.44
C ALA A 15 -4.86 -5.95 -2.20
N ALA A 16 -3.65 -5.71 -1.68
CA ALA A 16 -3.14 -4.36 -1.47
C ALA A 16 -2.88 -3.63 -2.79
N LEU A 17 -2.29 -4.32 -3.77
CA LEU A 17 -2.03 -3.77 -5.10
C LEU A 17 -3.33 -3.40 -5.84
N ASP A 18 -4.32 -4.29 -5.83
CA ASP A 18 -5.65 -4.04 -6.41
C ASP A 18 -6.31 -2.82 -5.77
N LEU A 19 -6.16 -2.65 -4.45
CA LEU A 19 -6.70 -1.49 -3.74
C LEU A 19 -6.01 -0.19 -4.13
N LEU A 20 -4.68 -0.18 -4.31
CA LEU A 20 -3.95 0.99 -4.80
C LEU A 20 -4.45 1.40 -6.19
N VAL A 21 -4.66 0.44 -7.09
CA VAL A 21 -5.22 0.71 -8.43
C VAL A 21 -6.64 1.26 -8.33
N ARG A 22 -7.49 0.70 -7.48
CA ARG A 22 -8.86 1.20 -7.27
C ARG A 22 -8.89 2.61 -6.67
N ILE A 23 -7.99 2.92 -5.73
CA ILE A 23 -7.85 4.27 -5.17
C ILE A 23 -7.47 5.25 -6.28
N ALA A 24 -6.53 4.87 -7.14
CA ALA A 24 -6.11 5.67 -8.29
C ALA A 24 -7.26 5.93 -9.28
N GLU A 25 -8.13 4.95 -9.50
CA GLU A 25 -9.32 5.08 -10.36
C GLU A 25 -10.44 5.93 -9.74
N ALA A 26 -10.54 5.95 -8.42
CA ALA A 26 -11.56 6.69 -7.68
C ALA A 26 -11.29 8.20 -7.60
N LEU A 27 -10.12 8.68 -8.03
CA LEU A 27 -9.76 10.09 -7.97
C LEU A 27 -10.67 10.96 -8.86
N PRO A 28 -11.41 11.92 -8.29
CA PRO A 28 -12.35 12.76 -9.05
C PRO A 28 -11.61 13.72 -9.99
N GLY A 29 -12.18 13.98 -11.16
CA GLY A 29 -11.67 14.96 -12.11
C GLY A 29 -10.57 14.46 -13.06
N GLY A 30 -10.29 13.15 -13.04
CA GLY A 30 -9.48 12.51 -14.06
C GLY A 30 -8.01 12.88 -14.03
N ALA A 31 -7.41 13.04 -12.84
CA ALA A 31 -5.97 13.27 -12.63
C ALA A 31 -5.14 12.13 -13.25
N PRO A 32 -4.80 12.19 -14.55
CA PRO A 32 -4.35 11.01 -15.29
C PRO A 32 -2.90 10.72 -14.94
N ALA A 33 -2.13 11.76 -14.62
CA ALA A 33 -0.77 11.69 -14.12
C ALA A 33 -0.72 11.01 -12.74
N MET A 34 -1.62 11.37 -11.81
CA MET A 34 -1.69 10.73 -10.49
C MET A 34 -2.09 9.26 -10.60
N ARG A 35 -3.08 8.96 -11.47
CA ARG A 35 -3.47 7.58 -11.74
C ARG A 35 -2.32 6.76 -12.35
N ALA A 36 -1.62 7.32 -13.33
CA ALA A 36 -0.46 6.68 -13.96
C ALA A 36 0.67 6.45 -12.94
N ALA A 37 0.96 7.43 -12.09
CA ALA A 37 1.98 7.32 -11.05
C ALA A 37 1.65 6.21 -10.03
N LEU A 38 0.41 6.16 -9.54
CA LEU A 38 -0.03 5.10 -8.61
C LEU A 38 -0.02 3.71 -9.26
N GLN A 39 -0.39 3.60 -10.54
CA GLN A 39 -0.31 2.34 -11.28
C GLN A 39 1.13 1.90 -11.53
N GLN A 40 2.02 2.82 -11.90
CA GLN A 40 3.46 2.54 -12.04
C GLN A 40 4.07 2.11 -10.71
N PHE A 41 3.69 2.77 -9.63
CA PHE A 41 4.17 2.43 -8.29
C PHE A 41 3.65 1.06 -7.83
N ALA A 42 2.37 0.76 -8.06
CA ALA A 42 1.83 -0.58 -7.78
C ALA A 42 2.60 -1.67 -8.55
N GLY A 43 2.92 -1.43 -9.83
CA GLY A 43 3.76 -2.35 -10.61
C GLY A 43 5.18 -2.50 -10.04
N ALA A 44 5.79 -1.41 -9.56
CA ALA A 44 7.11 -1.45 -8.92
C ALA A 44 7.08 -2.23 -7.59
N LEU A 45 6.03 -2.06 -6.78
CA LEU A 45 5.82 -2.81 -5.54
C LEU A 45 5.64 -4.31 -5.80
N GLU A 46 4.94 -4.68 -6.87
CA GLU A 46 4.76 -6.07 -7.29
C GLU A 46 6.10 -6.71 -7.71
N LEU A 47 6.90 -5.98 -8.51
CA LEU A 47 8.21 -6.45 -8.97
C LEU A 47 9.19 -6.68 -7.82
N ASP A 48 9.19 -5.81 -6.82
CA ASP A 48 10.05 -5.93 -5.64
C ASP A 48 9.50 -6.91 -4.58
N SER A 49 8.28 -7.42 -4.77
CA SER A 49 7.55 -8.20 -3.75
C SER A 49 7.49 -7.46 -2.40
N ALA A 50 7.38 -6.13 -2.46
CA ALA A 50 7.51 -5.25 -1.29
C ALA A 50 6.42 -5.48 -0.25
N LEU A 51 5.28 -6.06 -0.67
CA LEU A 51 4.10 -6.31 0.17
C LEU A 51 3.94 -7.79 0.53
N ALA A 52 4.91 -8.64 0.22
CA ALA A 52 4.86 -10.09 0.48
C ALA A 52 4.81 -10.45 1.96
N SER A 53 5.20 -9.54 2.86
CA SER A 53 5.13 -9.74 4.32
C SER A 53 3.70 -9.61 4.89
N LEU A 54 2.73 -9.20 4.09
CA LEU A 54 1.34 -9.07 4.51
C LEU A 54 0.66 -10.44 4.62
N THR A 55 0.02 -10.68 5.75
CA THR A 55 -0.62 -11.97 6.07
C THR A 55 -2.13 -11.91 6.09
N THR A 56 -2.73 -10.71 6.15
CA THR A 56 -4.18 -10.54 6.20
C THR A 56 -4.68 -9.47 5.21
N VAL A 57 -5.91 -9.63 4.73
CA VAL A 57 -6.57 -8.63 3.88
C VAL A 57 -6.83 -7.32 4.63
N ALA A 58 -6.97 -7.38 5.96
CA ALA A 58 -7.08 -6.17 6.79
C ALA A 58 -5.76 -5.36 6.76
N ASP A 59 -4.63 -6.02 6.94
CA ASP A 59 -3.30 -5.39 6.84
C ASP A 59 -3.05 -4.88 5.41
N ALA A 60 -3.51 -5.60 4.39
CA ALA A 60 -3.46 -5.15 2.99
C ALA A 60 -4.21 -3.84 2.75
N ARG A 61 -5.39 -3.68 3.36
CA ARG A 61 -6.15 -2.41 3.29
C ARG A 61 -5.42 -1.29 4.01
N LEU A 62 -4.84 -1.56 5.18
CA LEU A 62 -4.07 -0.59 5.95
C LEU A 62 -2.81 -0.15 5.18
N ALA A 63 -2.08 -1.11 4.59
CA ALA A 63 -0.93 -0.84 3.75
C ALA A 63 -1.30 0.03 2.55
N ALA A 64 -2.30 -0.38 1.77
CA ALA A 64 -2.74 0.36 0.60
C ALA A 64 -3.20 1.79 0.95
N ALA A 65 -3.96 1.96 2.04
CA ALA A 65 -4.40 3.27 2.50
C ALA A 65 -3.22 4.16 2.92
N ALA A 66 -2.28 3.63 3.72
CA ALA A 66 -1.11 4.37 4.19
C ALA A 66 -0.18 4.78 3.05
N ILE A 67 0.01 3.89 2.08
CA ILE A 67 0.84 4.13 0.89
C ILE A 67 0.19 5.18 0.00
N ALA A 68 -1.11 5.05 -0.30
CA ALA A 68 -1.82 6.00 -1.13
C ALA A 68 -1.90 7.39 -0.47
N GLU A 69 -2.14 7.44 0.84
CA GLU A 69 -2.14 8.69 1.59
C GLU A 69 -0.77 9.35 1.53
N ALA A 70 0.31 8.64 1.91
CA ALA A 70 1.66 9.18 1.88
C ALA A 70 2.01 9.72 0.49
N ALA A 71 1.77 8.92 -0.57
CA ALA A 71 2.07 9.31 -1.94
C ALA A 71 1.27 10.53 -2.44
N CYS A 72 0.08 10.78 -1.89
CA CYS A 72 -0.79 11.86 -2.34
C CYS A 72 -0.71 13.14 -1.47
N THR A 73 -0.36 13.01 -0.19
CA THR A 73 -0.52 14.11 0.79
C THR A 73 0.78 14.52 1.48
N ALA A 74 1.78 13.64 1.54
CA ALA A 74 3.02 13.94 2.26
C ALA A 74 4.00 14.72 1.39
N ASP A 75 4.62 15.76 1.97
CA ASP A 75 5.75 16.46 1.35
C ASP A 75 6.99 15.53 1.22
N ASP A 76 7.13 14.58 2.16
CA ASP A 76 8.13 13.52 2.15
C ASP A 76 7.45 12.15 2.34
N PRO A 77 7.01 11.48 1.26
CA PRO A 77 6.31 10.21 1.35
C PRO A 77 7.20 9.06 1.84
N VAL A 78 8.50 9.09 1.53
CA VAL A 78 9.47 8.07 1.98
C VAL A 78 9.66 8.17 3.50
N GLY A 79 9.91 9.38 4.01
CA GLY A 79 10.01 9.63 5.44
C GLY A 79 8.73 9.29 6.20
N ALA A 80 7.57 9.65 5.66
CA ALA A 80 6.28 9.35 6.27
C ALA A 80 6.03 7.83 6.42
N LEU A 81 6.36 7.04 5.39
CA LEU A 81 6.22 5.58 5.44
C LEU A 81 7.20 4.94 6.44
N ARG A 82 8.47 5.36 6.44
CA ARG A 82 9.49 4.87 7.38
C ARG A 82 9.16 5.21 8.84
N ILE A 83 8.62 6.40 9.10
CA ILE A 83 8.15 6.80 10.44
C ILE A 83 7.00 5.91 10.90
N ARG A 84 6.03 5.63 10.03
CA ARG A 84 4.90 4.73 10.34
C ARG A 84 5.37 3.31 10.61
N ALA A 85 6.30 2.78 9.80
CA ALA A 85 6.92 1.48 10.04
C ALA A 85 7.66 1.44 11.39
N ALA A 86 8.42 2.49 11.73
CA ALA A 86 9.10 2.60 13.01
C ALA A 86 8.12 2.64 14.19
N ALA A 87 7.02 3.39 14.07
CA ALA A 87 5.97 3.46 15.09
C ALA A 87 5.31 2.09 15.33
N MET A 88 5.02 1.33 14.26
CA MET A 88 4.49 -0.02 14.36
C MET A 88 5.44 -0.97 15.09
N ARG A 89 6.76 -0.90 14.78
CA ARG A 89 7.78 -1.69 15.48
C ARG A 89 7.94 -1.30 16.95
N ALA A 90 7.76 -0.02 17.27
CA ALA A 90 7.78 0.47 18.64
C ALA A 90 6.53 0.08 19.45
N GLY A 91 5.54 -0.57 18.83
CA GLY A 91 4.28 -0.95 19.47
C GLY A 91 3.37 0.25 19.76
N CYS A 92 3.60 1.39 19.09
CA CYS A 92 2.72 2.55 19.20
C CYS A 92 1.36 2.17 18.62
N ARG A 93 0.34 2.06 19.49
CA ARG A 93 -1.04 1.86 19.05
C ARG A 93 -1.58 3.15 18.47
N LEU A 94 -1.35 3.35 17.18
CA LEU A 94 -2.09 4.32 16.40
C LEU A 94 -3.50 3.75 16.22
N SER A 95 -4.52 4.50 16.65
CA SER A 95 -5.92 4.03 16.62
C SER A 95 -6.40 3.65 15.21
N GLU A 96 -5.71 4.13 14.18
CA GLU A 96 -5.97 3.86 12.77
C GLU A 96 -5.33 2.56 12.25
N PHE A 97 -4.34 2.00 12.96
CA PHE A 97 -3.61 0.79 12.58
C PHE A 97 -3.89 -0.35 13.56
N ASN A 98 -5.10 -0.89 13.52
CA ASN A 98 -5.42 -2.13 14.23
C ASN A 98 -5.04 -3.32 13.34
N SER A 99 -3.74 -3.62 13.31
CA SER A 99 -3.12 -4.67 12.49
C SER A 99 -3.03 -5.98 13.26
N ASP A 100 -3.38 -7.10 12.60
CA ASP A 100 -3.21 -8.44 13.16
C ASP A 100 -1.74 -8.90 13.10
N ASN A 101 -0.95 -8.31 12.19
CA ASN A 101 0.48 -8.53 12.05
C ASN A 101 1.24 -7.19 11.86
N PRO A 102 1.46 -6.44 12.95
CA PRO A 102 2.10 -5.12 12.88
C PRO A 102 3.54 -5.18 12.35
N HIS A 103 4.23 -6.32 12.53
CA HIS A 103 5.57 -6.50 12.00
C HIS A 103 5.57 -6.68 10.47
N GLY A 104 4.67 -7.52 9.95
CA GLY A 104 4.49 -7.70 8.51
C GLY A 104 4.02 -6.42 7.82
N LEU A 105 3.15 -5.64 8.47
CA LEU A 105 2.74 -4.33 7.97
C LEU A 105 3.90 -3.31 7.98
N ALA A 106 4.69 -3.25 9.05
CA ALA A 106 5.86 -2.37 9.11
C ALA A 106 6.89 -2.71 8.03
N GLN A 107 7.13 -4.00 7.77
CA GLN A 107 8.02 -4.44 6.70
C GLN A 107 7.48 -4.04 5.32
N ALA A 108 6.16 -4.17 5.10
CA ALA A 108 5.53 -3.76 3.85
C ALA A 108 5.65 -2.25 3.59
N LEU A 109 5.50 -1.43 4.64
CA LEU A 109 5.65 0.03 4.53
C LEU A 109 7.10 0.44 4.26
N ASP A 110 8.08 -0.22 4.87
CA ASP A 110 9.49 0.03 4.56
C ASP A 110 9.89 -0.44 3.17
N GLY A 111 9.35 -1.57 2.71
CA GLY A 111 9.51 -2.05 1.33
C GLY A 111 8.96 -1.00 0.36
N ALA A 112 7.74 -0.51 0.61
CA ALA A 112 7.14 0.54 -0.21
C ALA A 112 7.94 1.85 -0.19
N ALA A 113 8.46 2.25 0.97
CA ALA A 113 9.34 3.41 1.08
C ALA A 113 10.63 3.23 0.27
N THR A 114 11.19 2.02 0.26
CA THR A 114 12.42 1.70 -0.48
C THR A 114 12.18 1.74 -1.99
N VAL A 115 11.09 1.15 -2.47
CA VAL A 115 10.70 1.23 -3.89
C VAL A 115 10.51 2.70 -4.30
N LEU A 116 9.85 3.50 -3.46
CA LEU A 116 9.61 4.92 -3.74
C LEU A 116 10.89 5.76 -3.74
N ASP A 117 11.88 5.43 -2.91
CA ASP A 117 13.18 6.12 -2.82
C ASP A 117 14.06 5.90 -4.08
N VAL A 118 13.78 4.83 -4.83
CA VAL A 118 14.57 4.43 -6.02
C VAL A 118 13.89 4.85 -7.34
N MET A 119 12.63 5.28 -7.30
CA MET A 119 11.86 5.78 -8.45
C MET A 119 12.13 7.25 -8.76
#